data_AF-A0A8C1HZ95-F1
#
_entry.id   AF-A0A8C1HZ95-F1
#
_cell.length_a   1.000
_cell.length_b   1.000
_cell.length_c   1.000
_cell.angle_alpha   90.00
_cell.angle_beta   90.00
_cell.angle_gamma   90.00
#
_symmetry.space_group_name_H-M   'P 1'
#
loop_
_entity.id
_entity.type
_entity.pdbx_description
1 polymer ?
#
loop_
_entity_poly.entity_id
_entity_poly.type
_entity_poly.pdbx_seq_one_letter_code
_entity_poly.pdbx_strand_id
1 'polypeptide(L)'
;MARFRRKSCCALIALALAVFIITVILKSLSPEDNNFGSQFALRLIPPSRQMEQDNKAVVSAKPAQMIPAEKADRMENEMQGFPEPNYNVHAFYYVWYGNPQFNGKYVHWDHLLLPHWDPKVASGYPSGRHQPPDDIGANFYPALGPYSSRDPMVLEEHMRQLRTAAVGVLAVSWYPRSMKDDNGEEIDNLLPLVLDAADKYQLKIWKPSCFL
;
A
#
# COMPACT_ATOMS: atom_id res chain seq x y z
N MET A 1 -28.96 57.17 5.08
CA MET A 1 -28.47 55.79 4.80
C MET A 1 -26.97 55.71 4.39
N ALA A 2 -26.09 56.65 4.76
CA ALA A 2 -24.67 56.62 4.36
C ALA A 2 -23.67 56.20 5.48
N ARG A 3 -24.06 56.29 6.76
CA ARG A 3 -23.20 55.95 7.91
C ARG A 3 -23.12 54.45 8.20
N PHE A 4 -24.18 53.68 7.89
CA PHE A 4 -24.23 52.24 8.13
C PHE A 4 -23.33 51.45 7.16
N ARG A 5 -23.30 51.87 5.89
CA ARG A 5 -22.45 51.26 4.84
C ARG A 5 -20.95 51.45 5.08
N ARG A 6 -20.54 52.57 5.70
CA ARG A 6 -19.12 52.82 6.04
C ARG A 6 -18.62 51.92 7.16
N LYS A 7 -19.43 51.68 8.20
CA LYS A 7 -19.05 50.81 9.33
C LYS A 7 -18.92 49.34 8.92
N SER A 8 -19.86 48.83 8.10
CA SER A 8 -19.75 47.48 7.54
C SER A 8 -18.56 47.32 6.59
N CYS A 9 -18.25 48.35 5.79
CA CYS A 9 -17.09 48.31 4.89
C CYS A 9 -15.77 48.30 5.67
N CYS A 10 -15.63 49.10 6.73
CA CYS A 10 -14.46 49.07 7.61
C CYS A 10 -14.30 47.71 8.32
N ALA A 11 -15.40 47.08 8.76
CA ALA A 11 -15.36 45.76 9.39
C ALA A 11 -14.93 44.66 8.40
N LEU A 12 -15.40 44.71 7.15
CA LEU A 12 -15.01 43.76 6.10
C LEU A 12 -13.55 43.91 5.70
N ILE A 13 -13.04 45.14 5.61
CA ILE A 13 -11.62 45.40 5.32
C ILE A 13 -10.74 44.89 6.48
N ALA A 14 -11.14 45.13 7.73
CA ALA A 14 -10.41 44.61 8.89
C ALA A 14 -10.36 43.08 8.91
N LEU A 15 -11.47 42.40 8.57
CA LEU A 15 -11.53 40.94 8.47
C LEU A 15 -10.64 40.41 7.34
N ALA A 16 -10.65 41.04 6.17
CA ALA A 16 -9.80 40.65 5.05
C ALA A 16 -8.31 40.80 5.38
N LEU A 17 -7.92 41.88 6.08
CA LEU A 17 -6.55 42.09 6.55
C LEU A 17 -6.15 41.04 7.59
N ALA A 18 -7.04 40.68 8.52
CA ALA A 18 -6.77 39.65 9.51
C ALA A 18 -6.52 38.28 8.85
N VAL A 19 -7.36 37.89 7.88
CA VAL A 19 -7.17 36.64 7.12
C VAL A 19 -5.85 36.65 6.34
N PHE A 20 -5.50 37.77 5.70
CA PHE A 20 -4.24 37.89 4.96
C PHE A 20 -3.01 37.80 5.88
N ILE A 21 -3.06 38.43 7.06
CA ILE A 21 -1.97 38.34 8.04
C ILE A 21 -1.82 36.90 8.54
N ILE A 22 -2.94 36.21 8.83
CA ILE A 22 -2.92 34.81 9.27
C ILE A 22 -2.32 33.90 8.20
N THR A 23 -2.66 34.07 6.91
CA THR A 23 -2.10 33.23 5.84
C THR A 23 -0.59 33.46 5.64
N VAL A 24 -0.12 34.70 5.79
CA VAL A 24 1.32 35.01 5.74
C VAL A 24 2.07 34.40 6.92
N ILE A 25 1.50 34.48 8.13
CA ILE A 25 2.11 33.85 9.33
C ILE A 25 2.14 32.33 9.19
N LEU A 26 1.05 31.69 8.77
CA LEU A 26 1.00 30.25 8.55
C LEU A 26 2.02 29.81 7.50
N LYS A 27 2.17 30.56 6.40
CA LYS A 27 3.16 30.28 5.36
C LYS A 27 4.61 30.52 5.82
N SER A 28 4.83 31.43 6.77
CA SER A 28 6.13 31.66 7.42
C SER A 28 6.50 30.57 8.44
N LEU A 29 5.50 29.87 8.99
CA LEU A 29 5.71 28.82 10.00
C LEU A 29 5.78 27.42 9.38
N SER A 30 5.43 27.28 8.09
CA SER A 30 5.68 26.06 7.33
C SER A 30 7.16 26.00 6.93
N PRO A 31 7.94 25.02 7.41
CA PRO A 31 9.27 24.77 6.89
C PRO A 31 9.14 24.19 5.48
N GLU A 32 9.42 25.01 4.47
CA GLU A 32 9.77 24.53 3.14
C GLU A 32 11.15 23.89 3.25
N ASP A 33 11.20 22.56 3.40
CA ASP A 33 12.33 21.73 2.98
C ASP A 33 11.90 20.27 2.99
N ASN A 34 11.55 19.74 1.82
CA ASN A 34 11.60 18.31 1.55
C ASN A 34 12.03 18.09 0.09
N ASN A 35 13.29 18.41 -0.19
CA ASN A 35 13.99 18.02 -1.42
C ASN A 35 14.40 16.52 -1.39
N PHE A 36 13.66 15.65 -0.71
CA PHE A 36 13.98 14.22 -0.57
C PHE A 36 13.29 13.33 -1.63
N GLY A 37 12.55 13.91 -2.59
CA GLY A 37 11.80 13.15 -3.61
C GLY A 37 12.48 13.00 -4.99
N SER A 38 13.59 13.70 -5.27
CA SER A 38 14.09 13.84 -6.64
C SER A 38 14.88 12.63 -7.16
N GLN A 39 15.51 11.83 -6.30
CA GLN A 39 16.32 10.68 -6.75
C GLN A 39 15.51 9.45 -7.15
N PHE A 40 14.28 9.29 -6.65
CA PHE A 40 13.43 8.15 -6.99
C PHE A 40 12.60 8.39 -8.27
N ALA A 41 12.28 9.64 -8.60
CA ALA A 41 11.44 9.98 -9.76
C ALA A 41 12.17 9.86 -11.12
N LEU A 42 13.51 9.91 -11.15
CA LEU A 42 14.30 9.87 -12.38
C LEU A 42 14.54 8.46 -12.95
N ARG A 43 14.07 7.39 -12.28
CA ARG A 43 14.30 6.01 -12.72
C ARG A 43 13.15 5.37 -13.51
N LEU A 44 12.05 6.09 -13.72
CA LEU A 44 10.80 5.51 -14.27
C LEU A 44 10.46 5.94 -15.71
N ILE A 45 11.41 6.47 -16.48
CA ILE A 45 11.16 6.83 -17.89
C ILE A 45 11.92 5.86 -18.83
N PRO A 46 11.27 4.80 -19.36
CA PRO A 46 11.77 4.12 -20.54
C PRO A 46 11.37 4.89 -21.82
N PRO A 47 12.24 4.98 -22.85
CA PRO A 47 11.89 5.61 -24.11
C PRO A 47 10.94 4.73 -24.93
N SER A 48 9.94 5.38 -25.52
CA SER A 48 8.96 4.85 -26.45
C SER A 48 9.63 4.24 -27.69
N ARG A 49 9.36 2.96 -27.98
CA ARG A 49 9.63 2.36 -29.29
C ARG A 49 8.34 2.22 -30.09
N GLN A 50 8.40 2.74 -31.30
CA GLN A 50 7.37 2.70 -32.34
C GLN A 50 7.02 1.25 -32.70
N MET A 51 5.73 1.00 -32.93
CA MET A 51 5.24 -0.23 -33.55
C MET A 51 5.57 -0.17 -35.05
N GLU A 52 6.32 -1.16 -35.53
CA GLU A 52 6.38 -1.48 -36.95
C GLU A 52 5.89 -2.92 -37.14
N GLN A 53 4.95 -3.03 -38.07
CA GLN A 53 4.08 -4.15 -38.33
C GLN A 53 4.75 -5.02 -39.41
N ASP A 54 5.03 -6.30 -39.15
CA ASP A 54 5.20 -7.24 -40.26
C ASP A 54 4.74 -8.66 -39.91
N ASN A 55 4.00 -9.23 -40.86
CA ASN A 55 3.33 -10.52 -40.77
C ASN A 55 4.25 -11.64 -41.28
N LYS A 56 4.25 -12.81 -40.62
CA LYS A 56 4.19 -14.12 -41.31
C LYS A 56 3.97 -15.27 -40.33
N ALA A 57 3.00 -16.12 -40.67
CA ALA A 57 2.67 -17.37 -40.02
C ALA A 57 3.78 -18.43 -40.17
N VAL A 58 3.84 -19.40 -39.24
CA VAL A 58 3.95 -20.87 -39.48
C VAL A 58 4.40 -21.61 -38.19
N VAL A 59 3.52 -22.51 -37.73
CA VAL A 59 3.76 -23.84 -37.10
C VAL A 59 4.38 -23.95 -35.70
N SER A 60 3.56 -24.49 -34.79
CA SER A 60 3.81 -25.55 -33.79
C SER A 60 5.20 -25.65 -33.13
N ALA A 61 5.27 -25.34 -31.84
CA ALA A 61 5.68 -26.23 -30.76
C ALA A 61 5.80 -25.43 -29.45
N LYS A 62 5.26 -25.97 -28.36
CA LYS A 62 5.34 -25.44 -27.00
C LYS A 62 6.81 -25.47 -26.51
N PRO A 63 7.41 -24.35 -26.06
CA PRO A 63 8.64 -24.42 -25.29
C PRO A 63 8.34 -24.25 -23.79
N ALA A 64 8.87 -25.18 -23.00
CA ALA A 64 9.10 -24.95 -21.58
C ALA A 64 10.02 -23.74 -21.44
N GLN A 65 9.63 -22.80 -20.59
CA GLN A 65 10.32 -21.52 -20.38
C GLN A 65 11.71 -21.77 -19.78
N MET A 66 12.76 -21.63 -20.59
CA MET A 66 14.12 -21.40 -20.08
C MET A 66 14.15 -20.00 -19.48
N ILE A 67 14.30 -19.89 -18.15
CA ILE A 67 14.57 -18.61 -17.51
C ILE A 67 15.92 -18.10 -18.05
N PRO A 68 16.02 -16.86 -18.58
CA PRO A 68 17.30 -16.34 -19.07
C PRO A 68 18.35 -16.33 -17.97
N ALA A 69 19.55 -16.85 -18.24
CA ALA A 69 20.67 -16.96 -17.29
C ALA A 69 20.96 -15.64 -16.55
N GLU A 70 20.82 -14.49 -17.23
CA GLU A 70 21.00 -13.16 -16.63
C GLU A 70 20.04 -12.89 -15.45
N LYS A 71 18.81 -13.43 -15.49
CA LYS A 71 17.83 -13.26 -14.42
C LYS A 71 18.18 -14.12 -13.20
N ALA A 72 18.73 -15.31 -13.43
CA ALA A 72 19.19 -16.20 -12.37
C ALA A 72 20.39 -15.59 -11.63
N ASP A 73 21.40 -15.11 -12.36
CA ASP A 73 22.60 -14.48 -11.77
C ASP A 73 22.25 -13.23 -10.95
N ARG A 74 21.31 -12.40 -11.43
CA ARG A 74 20.83 -11.23 -10.67
C ARG A 74 20.14 -11.62 -9.37
N MET A 75 19.32 -12.67 -9.40
CA MET A 75 18.57 -13.12 -8.23
C MET A 75 19.48 -13.80 -7.19
N GLU A 76 20.47 -14.56 -7.63
CA GLU A 76 21.49 -15.15 -6.77
C GLU A 76 22.32 -14.08 -6.06
N ASN A 77 22.73 -13.04 -6.79
CA ASN A 77 23.41 -11.88 -6.21
C ASN A 77 22.53 -11.11 -5.21
N GLU A 78 21.23 -10.96 -5.48
CA GLU A 78 20.30 -10.34 -4.51
C GLU A 78 20.20 -11.20 -3.24
N MET A 79 20.16 -12.53 -3.39
CA MET A 79 20.03 -13.46 -2.27
C MET A 79 21.24 -13.45 -1.33
N GLN A 80 22.44 -13.27 -1.87
CA GLN A 80 23.68 -13.13 -1.09
C GLN A 80 23.69 -11.90 -0.17
N GLY A 81 22.83 -10.90 -0.45
CA GLY A 81 22.68 -9.70 0.36
C GLY A 81 21.85 -9.88 1.63
N PHE A 82 21.14 -11.01 1.78
CA PHE A 82 20.28 -11.27 2.94
C PHE A 82 20.87 -12.32 3.87
N PRO A 83 20.56 -12.25 5.18
CA PRO A 83 20.85 -13.38 6.05
C PRO A 83 20.04 -14.62 5.63
N GLU A 84 20.54 -15.79 6.04
CA GLU A 84 19.82 -17.05 5.89
C GLU A 84 18.52 -17.02 6.70
N PRO A 85 17.39 -17.49 6.14
CA PRO A 85 16.11 -17.52 6.84
C PRO A 85 16.13 -18.49 8.03
N ASN A 86 15.67 -18.04 9.20
CA ASN A 86 15.46 -18.92 10.36
C ASN A 86 14.05 -19.51 10.33
N TYR A 87 13.94 -20.79 9.95
CA TYR A 87 12.66 -21.48 9.83
C TYR A 87 11.98 -21.79 11.17
N ASN A 88 12.60 -21.49 12.31
CA ASN A 88 11.95 -21.53 13.63
C ASN A 88 11.26 -20.21 13.99
N VAL A 89 11.45 -19.15 13.18
CA VAL A 89 10.84 -17.83 13.38
C VAL A 89 9.69 -17.65 12.40
N HIS A 90 8.50 -17.40 12.96
CA HIS A 90 7.26 -17.25 12.23
C HIS A 90 6.75 -15.81 12.36
N ALA A 91 6.33 -15.20 11.24
CA ALA A 91 5.67 -13.89 11.23
C ALA A 91 4.23 -14.03 10.75
N PHE A 92 3.27 -13.48 11.51
CA PHE A 92 1.89 -13.37 11.05
C PHE A 92 1.79 -12.38 9.90
N TYR A 93 1.18 -12.80 8.80
CA TYR A 93 1.12 -12.03 7.57
C TYR A 93 -0.32 -11.91 7.06
N TYR A 94 -0.74 -10.68 6.78
CA TYR A 94 -2.11 -10.35 6.38
C TYR A 94 -2.12 -9.87 4.92
N VAL A 95 -2.91 -10.54 4.08
CA VAL A 95 -2.99 -10.29 2.62
C VAL A 95 -4.32 -9.65 2.22
N TRP A 96 -4.93 -8.90 3.13
CA TRP A 96 -6.28 -8.36 2.99
C TRP A 96 -6.34 -6.89 2.55
N TYR A 97 -5.20 -6.23 2.32
CA TYR A 97 -5.15 -4.81 1.98
C TYR A 97 -5.37 -4.59 0.48
N GLY A 98 -6.08 -3.51 0.13
CA GLY A 98 -6.40 -3.19 -1.26
C GLY A 98 -6.45 -1.69 -1.53
N ASN A 99 -6.17 -1.31 -2.78
CA ASN A 99 -6.19 0.09 -3.22
C ASN A 99 -6.91 0.26 -4.57
N PRO A 100 -7.27 1.49 -4.97
CA PRO A 100 -8.02 1.74 -6.20
C PRO A 100 -7.36 1.17 -7.47
N GLN A 101 -6.04 1.15 -7.53
CA GLN A 101 -5.30 0.70 -8.72
C GLN A 101 -5.44 -0.81 -8.97
N PHE A 102 -5.36 -1.63 -7.93
CA PHE A 102 -5.38 -3.10 -8.05
C PHE A 102 -6.72 -3.74 -7.66
N ASN A 103 -7.53 -3.04 -6.86
CA ASN A 103 -8.79 -3.55 -6.30
C ASN A 103 -10.02 -2.73 -6.75
N GLY A 104 -9.83 -1.59 -7.43
CA GLY A 104 -10.91 -0.67 -7.80
C GLY A 104 -11.46 0.17 -6.63
N LYS A 105 -11.07 -0.12 -5.39
CA LYS A 105 -11.41 0.60 -4.16
C LYS A 105 -10.35 0.33 -3.08
N TYR A 106 -10.36 1.13 -2.01
CA TYR A 106 -9.63 0.76 -0.80
C TYR A 106 -10.31 -0.43 -0.11
N VAL A 107 -9.49 -1.31 0.46
CA VAL A 107 -9.93 -2.46 1.27
C VAL A 107 -9.04 -2.52 2.50
N HIS A 108 -9.65 -2.71 3.68
CA HIS A 108 -9.02 -2.65 5.01
C HIS A 108 -8.40 -1.31 5.40
N TRP A 109 -7.84 -0.52 4.46
CA TRP A 109 -7.36 0.83 4.76
C TRP A 109 -8.49 1.78 5.14
N ASP A 110 -9.67 1.63 4.52
CA ASP A 110 -10.88 2.40 4.78
C ASP A 110 -11.73 1.76 5.88
N HIS A 111 -11.10 1.15 6.90
CA HIS A 111 -11.80 0.37 7.93
C HIS A 111 -12.90 1.19 8.63
N LEU A 112 -13.96 0.52 9.07
CA LEU A 112 -15.01 1.13 9.88
C LEU A 112 -14.49 1.43 11.30
N LEU A 113 -14.79 2.62 11.81
CA LEU A 113 -14.64 2.92 13.24
C LEU A 113 -15.62 2.05 14.03
N LEU A 114 -15.08 1.10 14.79
CA LEU A 114 -15.90 0.16 15.55
C LEU A 114 -16.58 0.89 16.71
N PRO A 115 -17.92 0.81 16.83
CA PRO A 115 -18.62 1.45 17.92
C PRO A 115 -18.27 0.76 19.25
N HIS A 116 -18.24 1.54 20.32
CA HIS A 116 -18.19 0.99 21.66
C HIS A 116 -19.46 0.13 21.92
N TRP A 117 -19.31 -0.96 22.68
CA TRP A 117 -20.41 -1.90 22.94
C TRP A 117 -21.59 -1.28 23.71
N ASP A 118 -21.33 -0.30 24.58
CA ASP A 118 -22.36 0.56 25.20
C ASP A 118 -22.75 1.72 24.26
N PRO A 119 -24.00 1.80 23.79
CA PRO A 119 -24.47 2.88 22.91
C PRO A 119 -24.33 4.28 23.51
N LYS A 120 -24.40 4.42 24.83
CA LYS A 120 -24.24 5.72 25.51
C LYS A 120 -22.81 6.24 25.44
N VAL A 121 -21.85 5.33 25.45
CA VAL A 121 -20.43 5.65 25.28
C VAL A 121 -20.15 5.86 23.79
N ALA A 122 -20.70 5.02 22.91
CA ALA A 122 -20.50 5.09 21.47
C ALA A 122 -20.92 6.44 20.87
N SER A 123 -21.98 7.08 21.38
CA SER A 123 -22.43 8.40 20.91
C SER A 123 -21.43 9.53 21.20
N GLY A 124 -20.47 9.32 22.10
CA GLY A 124 -19.39 10.25 22.40
C GLY A 124 -18.17 10.15 21.46
N TYR A 125 -18.12 9.16 20.57
CA TYR A 125 -16.99 8.92 19.67
C TYR A 125 -17.38 9.09 18.19
N PRO A 126 -16.42 9.42 17.32
CA PRO A 126 -16.65 9.46 15.88
C PRO A 126 -17.12 8.11 15.33
N SER A 127 -17.93 8.15 14.28
CA SER A 127 -18.42 6.99 13.55
C SER A 127 -18.18 7.16 12.06
N GLY A 128 -18.30 6.07 11.30
CA GLY A 128 -18.06 6.05 9.86
C GLY A 128 -16.78 5.28 9.50
N ARG A 129 -16.29 5.49 8.27
CA ARG A 129 -15.10 4.83 7.73
C ARG A 129 -13.97 5.84 7.56
N HIS A 130 -12.75 5.36 7.69
CA HIS A 130 -11.56 6.11 7.32
C HIS A 130 -11.58 6.48 5.83
N GLN A 131 -10.91 7.58 5.45
CA GLN A 131 -10.83 8.09 4.07
C GLN A 131 -9.38 8.10 3.52
N PRO A 132 -8.87 6.95 3.03
CA PRO A 132 -7.53 6.89 2.45
C PRO A 132 -7.40 7.79 1.20
N PRO A 133 -6.20 8.30 0.89
CA PRO A 133 -4.91 7.82 1.39
C PRO A 133 -4.43 8.48 2.69
N ASP A 134 -4.91 9.66 3.06
CA ASP A 134 -4.36 10.43 4.19
C ASP A 134 -4.93 9.98 5.53
N ASP A 135 -6.19 9.52 5.55
CA ASP A 135 -6.88 8.98 6.72
C ASP A 135 -7.07 7.46 6.56
N ILE A 136 -6.24 6.66 7.23
CA ILE A 136 -6.29 5.20 7.17
C ILE A 136 -6.67 4.61 8.53
N GLY A 137 -7.24 3.41 8.53
CA GLY A 137 -7.58 2.62 9.72
C GLY A 137 -6.36 2.06 10.47
N ALA A 138 -5.36 2.89 10.75
CA ALA A 138 -4.17 2.53 11.50
C ALA A 138 -3.59 3.74 12.24
N ASN A 139 -2.98 3.50 13.41
CA ASN A 139 -2.25 4.54 14.14
C ASN A 139 -0.89 4.89 13.52
N PHE A 140 -0.36 4.01 12.67
CA PHE A 140 0.92 4.17 11.99
C PHE A 140 0.71 4.17 10.48
N TYR A 141 1.52 4.95 9.77
CA TYR A 141 1.46 5.03 8.31
C TYR A 141 2.54 4.14 7.67
N PRO A 142 2.19 3.20 6.78
CA PRO A 142 3.15 2.34 6.12
C PRO A 142 4.04 3.13 5.15
N ALA A 143 5.34 2.80 5.10
CA ALA A 143 6.29 3.43 4.18
C ALA A 143 5.91 3.21 2.69
N LEU A 144 5.21 2.11 2.39
CA LEU A 144 4.68 1.79 1.05
C LEU A 144 3.34 2.48 0.75
N GLY A 145 2.84 3.33 1.66
CA GLY A 145 1.51 3.92 1.56
C GLY A 145 0.38 2.88 1.68
N PRO A 146 -0.88 3.27 1.40
CA PRO A 146 -2.02 2.36 1.41
C PRO A 146 -1.95 1.42 0.20
N TYR A 147 -1.07 0.42 0.32
CA TYR A 147 -0.71 -0.52 -0.73
C TYR A 147 -1.82 -1.55 -1.00
N SER A 148 -1.69 -2.28 -2.12
CA SER A 148 -2.50 -3.48 -2.35
C SER A 148 -1.69 -4.74 -2.07
N SER A 149 -2.27 -5.69 -1.34
CA SER A 149 -1.71 -7.03 -1.18
C SER A 149 -1.72 -7.84 -2.50
N ARG A 150 -2.40 -7.34 -3.55
CA ARG A 150 -2.38 -7.93 -4.91
C ARG A 150 -1.23 -7.42 -5.78
N ASP A 151 -0.54 -6.37 -5.34
CA ASP A 151 0.56 -5.77 -6.10
C ASP A 151 1.83 -6.65 -5.96
N PRO A 152 2.35 -7.22 -7.07
CA PRO A 152 3.57 -8.03 -7.03
C PRO A 152 4.78 -7.28 -6.47
N MET A 153 4.87 -5.96 -6.69
CA MET A 153 6.00 -5.17 -6.19
C MET A 153 5.97 -5.05 -4.66
N VAL A 154 4.77 -4.94 -4.09
CA VAL A 154 4.56 -4.92 -2.64
C VAL A 154 4.90 -6.28 -2.04
N LEU A 155 4.48 -7.37 -2.67
CA LEU A 155 4.84 -8.72 -2.23
C LEU A 155 6.36 -8.94 -2.24
N GLU A 156 7.04 -8.56 -3.32
CA GLU A 156 8.51 -8.67 -3.39
C GLU A 156 9.20 -7.84 -2.31
N GLU A 157 8.72 -6.62 -2.05
CA GLU A 157 9.24 -5.78 -0.97
C GLU A 157 9.06 -6.42 0.41
N HIS A 158 7.87 -6.97 0.70
CA HIS A 158 7.60 -7.65 1.96
C HIS A 158 8.49 -8.88 2.15
N MET A 159 8.71 -9.68 1.11
CA MET A 159 9.64 -10.82 1.20
C MET A 159 11.07 -10.36 1.49
N ARG A 160 11.50 -9.23 0.90
CA ARG A 160 12.79 -8.62 1.18
C ARG A 160 12.93 -8.16 2.63
N GLN A 161 11.88 -7.55 3.18
CA GLN A 161 11.84 -7.12 4.58
C GLN A 161 11.92 -8.32 5.53
N LEU A 162 11.20 -9.41 5.24
CA LEU A 162 11.24 -10.65 6.01
C LEU A 162 12.63 -11.31 5.96
N ARG A 163 13.26 -11.34 4.78
CA ARG A 163 14.63 -11.80 4.61
C ARG A 163 15.62 -10.95 5.38
N THR A 164 15.48 -9.64 5.34
CA THR A 164 16.32 -8.71 6.14
C THR A 164 16.18 -8.98 7.64
N ALA A 165 14.99 -9.37 8.09
CA ALA A 165 14.71 -9.74 9.49
C ALA A 165 15.06 -11.20 9.84
N ALA A 166 15.66 -11.97 8.92
CA ALA A 166 15.96 -13.40 9.07
C ALA A 166 14.75 -14.28 9.43
N VAL A 167 13.53 -13.86 9.07
CA VAL A 167 12.31 -14.66 9.25
C VAL A 167 12.26 -15.73 8.16
N GLY A 168 11.99 -16.99 8.53
CA GLY A 168 11.89 -18.09 7.57
C GLY A 168 10.47 -18.55 7.23
N VAL A 169 9.47 -18.22 8.06
CA VAL A 169 8.10 -18.71 7.88
C VAL A 169 7.05 -17.58 7.97
N LEU A 170 6.20 -17.49 6.96
CA LEU A 170 5.00 -16.64 6.98
C LEU A 170 3.80 -17.46 7.46
N ALA A 171 3.18 -17.03 8.56
CA ALA A 171 1.88 -17.52 9.00
C ALA A 171 0.78 -16.66 8.39
N VAL A 172 0.29 -17.08 7.21
CA VAL A 172 -0.65 -16.28 6.42
C VAL A 172 -2.05 -16.38 7.00
N SER A 173 -2.66 -15.23 7.31
CA SER A 173 -4.09 -15.15 7.66
C SER A 173 -4.92 -15.58 6.46
N TRP A 174 -5.78 -16.58 6.64
CA TRP A 174 -6.50 -17.23 5.57
C TRP A 174 -7.96 -17.50 5.94
N TYR A 175 -8.85 -17.21 5.00
CA TYR A 175 -10.26 -17.61 5.01
C TYR A 175 -10.52 -18.60 3.88
N PRO A 176 -11.39 -19.60 4.08
CA PRO A 176 -11.86 -20.49 3.01
C PRO A 176 -12.44 -19.73 1.81
N ARG A 177 -12.51 -20.40 0.66
CA ARG A 177 -13.17 -19.85 -0.53
C ARG A 177 -14.59 -19.40 -0.22
N SER A 178 -15.01 -18.32 -0.86
CA SER A 178 -16.30 -17.66 -0.60
C SER A 178 -16.47 -17.14 0.82
N MET A 179 -15.42 -17.13 1.65
CA MET A 179 -15.39 -16.47 2.96
C MET A 179 -14.41 -15.30 2.96
N LYS A 180 -14.71 -14.31 3.80
CA LYS A 180 -13.93 -13.10 4.01
C LYS A 180 -14.26 -12.56 5.39
N ASP A 181 -13.41 -11.70 5.93
CA ASP A 181 -13.79 -10.92 7.10
C ASP A 181 -14.85 -9.86 6.74
N ASP A 182 -15.46 -9.26 7.76
CA ASP A 182 -16.54 -8.29 7.60
C ASP A 182 -16.13 -7.05 6.79
N ASN A 183 -14.85 -6.70 6.80
CA ASN A 183 -14.30 -5.49 6.18
C ASN A 183 -13.42 -5.77 4.95
N GLY A 184 -13.18 -7.03 4.61
CA GLY A 184 -12.29 -7.44 3.52
C GLY A 184 -12.99 -7.99 2.27
N GLU A 185 -12.18 -8.63 1.43
CA GLU A 185 -12.56 -9.37 0.22
C GLU A 185 -12.08 -10.81 0.29
N GLU A 186 -12.50 -11.66 -0.66
CA GLU A 186 -11.96 -13.01 -0.78
C GLU A 186 -10.45 -12.96 -1.11
N ILE A 187 -9.66 -13.70 -0.32
CA ILE A 187 -8.19 -13.71 -0.38
C ILE A 187 -7.60 -15.04 -0.87
N ASP A 188 -8.40 -16.09 -1.06
CA ASP A 188 -7.90 -17.42 -1.49
C ASP A 188 -7.19 -17.34 -2.85
N ASN A 189 -7.66 -16.48 -3.74
CA ASN A 189 -7.04 -16.27 -5.06
C ASN A 189 -5.66 -15.60 -5.02
N LEU A 190 -5.26 -15.02 -3.88
CA LEU A 190 -3.94 -14.41 -3.70
C LEU A 190 -2.88 -15.39 -3.22
N LEU A 191 -3.27 -16.53 -2.66
CA LEU A 191 -2.31 -17.52 -2.14
C LEU A 191 -1.26 -17.96 -3.16
N PRO A 192 -1.61 -18.27 -4.42
CA PRO A 192 -0.60 -18.62 -5.41
C PRO A 192 0.46 -17.53 -5.59
N LEU A 193 0.05 -16.26 -5.64
CA LEU A 193 0.98 -15.13 -5.79
C LEU A 193 1.92 -14.99 -4.58
N VAL A 194 1.39 -15.21 -3.38
CA VAL A 194 2.18 -15.14 -2.14
C VAL A 194 3.14 -16.31 -2.06
N LEU A 195 2.72 -17.52 -2.46
CA LEU A 195 3.57 -18.71 -2.53
C LEU A 195 4.72 -18.52 -3.52
N ASP A 196 4.43 -18.01 -4.72
CA ASP A 196 5.43 -17.75 -5.76
C ASP A 196 6.46 -16.70 -5.28
N ALA A 197 5.98 -15.62 -4.65
CA ALA A 197 6.86 -14.60 -4.07
C ALA A 197 7.70 -15.14 -2.92
N ALA A 198 7.13 -15.94 -2.01
CA ALA A 198 7.85 -16.55 -0.90
C ALA A 198 8.94 -17.53 -1.39
N ASP A 199 8.63 -18.36 -2.38
CA ASP A 199 9.57 -19.34 -2.94
C ASP A 199 10.79 -18.66 -3.58
N LYS A 200 10.57 -17.55 -4.31
CA LYS A 200 11.63 -16.71 -4.88
C LYS A 200 12.66 -16.26 -3.82
N TYR A 201 12.21 -16.03 -2.60
CA TYR A 201 13.03 -15.60 -1.46
C TYR A 201 13.34 -16.73 -0.47
N GLN A 202 13.14 -18.00 -0.84
CA GLN A 202 13.39 -19.18 0.03
C GLN A 202 12.62 -19.13 1.36
N LEU A 203 11.47 -18.45 1.40
CA LEU A 203 10.60 -18.38 2.57
C LEU A 203 9.56 -19.50 2.51
N LYS A 204 9.12 -19.96 3.68
CA LYS A 204 8.04 -20.97 3.79
C LYS A 204 6.74 -20.31 4.18
N ILE A 205 5.64 -20.88 3.71
CA ILE A 205 4.30 -20.48 4.13
C ILE A 205 3.74 -21.58 5.02
N TRP A 206 3.34 -21.20 6.23
CA TRP A 206 2.55 -22.03 7.10
C TRP A 206 1.08 -21.65 6.94
N LYS A 207 0.29 -22.63 6.49
CA LYS A 207 -1.17 -22.54 6.54
C LYS A 207 -1.62 -23.15 7.86
N PRO A 208 -2.25 -22.39 8.78
CA PRO A 208 -2.94 -23.00 9.89
C PRO A 208 -4.02 -23.93 9.34
N SER A 209 -3.87 -25.23 9.59
CA SER A 209 -4.93 -26.20 9.38
C SER A 209 -6.06 -25.89 10.37
N CYS A 210 -7.04 -25.09 9.95
CA CYS A 210 -8.29 -24.79 10.65
C CYS A 210 -8.17 -24.06 12.00
N PHE A 211 -8.65 -22.82 12.03
CA PHE A 211 -9.43 -22.29 13.17
C PHE A 211 -10.51 -21.38 12.59
N LEU A 212 -11.67 -21.97 12.30
CA LEU A 212 -13.03 -21.43 12.40
C LEU A 212 -14.01 -22.58 12.16
#